data_AF-A0A5C7Q2G3-F1
#
_entry.id   AF-A0A5C7Q2G3-F1
#
_cell.length_a   1.000
_cell.length_b   1.000
_cell.length_c   1.000
_cell.angle_alpha   90.00
_cell.angle_beta   90.00
_cell.angle_gamma   90.00
#
_symmetry.space_group_name_H-M   'P 1'
#
loop_
_entity.id
_entity.type
_entity.pdbx_description
1 polymer ?
#
loop_
_entity_poly.entity_id
_entity_poly.type
_entity_poly.pdbx_seq_one_letter_code
_entity_poly.pdbx_strand_id
1 'polypeptide(L)'
;MQPTDHCSLFAQLAAAAAWRPPRNNRPLAGKPKTKGASIEVLRYLREQSDFKMAGEIRRTTGRSHSAICWALRFLRQIGAVEAVPDRRRNPRYLLYRARAQQA
;
A
#
# COMPACT_ATOMS: atom_id res chain seq x y z
N MET A 1 26.84 -37.70 11.18
CA MET A 1 27.00 -36.56 10.26
C MET A 1 26.09 -36.85 9.07
N GLN A 2 24.88 -36.26 9.05
CA GLN A 2 23.89 -36.55 8.00
C GLN A 2 24.26 -35.77 6.74
N PRO A 3 24.27 -36.39 5.54
CA PRO A 3 24.51 -35.69 4.30
C PRO A 3 23.32 -34.76 4.06
N THR A 4 23.57 -33.45 4.06
CA THR A 4 22.56 -32.48 3.66
C THR A 4 22.39 -32.58 2.15
N ASP A 5 21.35 -33.28 1.71
CA ASP A 5 20.95 -33.34 0.30
C ASP A 5 20.49 -31.96 -0.17
N HIS A 6 21.46 -31.15 -0.58
CA HIS A 6 21.31 -29.78 -1.06
C HIS A 6 20.42 -29.68 -2.31
N CYS A 7 20.20 -30.80 -3.01
CA CYS A 7 19.32 -30.90 -4.16
C CYS A 7 17.92 -31.45 -3.84
N SER A 8 17.62 -31.79 -2.58
CA SER A 8 16.28 -32.25 -2.22
C SER A 8 15.23 -31.17 -2.55
N LEU A 9 14.06 -31.60 -3.04
CA LEU A 9 12.93 -30.70 -3.32
C LEU A 9 12.60 -29.81 -2.12
N PHE A 10 12.75 -30.35 -0.91
CA PHE A 10 12.55 -29.60 0.32
C PHE A 10 13.58 -28.47 0.49
N ALA A 11 14.87 -28.74 0.24
CA ALA A 11 15.91 -27.70 0.25
C ALA A 11 15.67 -26.63 -0.82
N GLN A 12 15.20 -27.01 -2.01
CA GLN A 12 14.86 -26.07 -3.08
C GLN A 12 13.66 -25.18 -2.72
N LEU A 13 12.59 -25.76 -2.14
CA LEU A 13 11.42 -25.00 -1.68
C LEU A 13 11.76 -24.06 -0.51
N ALA A 14 12.61 -24.51 0.43
CA ALA A 14 13.08 -23.68 1.53
C ALA A 14 13.92 -22.49 1.05
N ALA A 15 14.83 -22.71 0.10
CA ALA A 15 15.64 -21.65 -0.50
C ALA A 15 14.79 -20.64 -1.29
N ALA A 16 13.80 -21.12 -2.05
CA ALA A 16 12.87 -20.25 -2.77
C ALA A 16 12.02 -19.39 -1.82
N ALA A 17 11.59 -19.93 -0.68
CA ALA A 17 10.88 -19.18 0.35
C ALA A 17 11.77 -18.16 1.10
N ALA A 18 13.08 -18.43 1.16
CA ALA A 18 14.05 -17.56 1.82
C ALA A 18 14.41 -16.32 1.00
N TRP A 19 14.32 -16.38 -0.34
CA TRP A 19 14.59 -15.21 -1.18
C TRP A 19 13.52 -14.14 -0.97
N ARG A 20 13.92 -13.03 -0.34
CA ARG A 20 13.13 -11.80 -0.26
C ARG A 20 13.88 -10.71 -1.00
N PRO A 21 13.28 -10.06 -2.01
CA PRO A 21 13.92 -8.90 -2.62
C PRO A 21 14.20 -7.85 -1.54
N PRO A 22 15.35 -7.16 -1.60
CA PRO A 22 15.67 -6.13 -0.63
C PRO A 22 14.53 -5.11 -0.64
N ARG A 23 13.86 -4.96 0.51
CA ARG A 23 12.85 -3.91 0.65
C ARG A 23 13.60 -2.59 0.63
N ASN A 24 13.35 -1.77 -0.38
CA ASN A 24 13.77 -0.38 -0.35
C ASN A 24 12.96 0.32 0.76
N ASN A 25 13.49 0.27 1.97
CA ASN A 25 12.91 0.88 3.17
C ASN A 25 13.29 2.37 3.28
N ARG A 26 13.87 2.98 2.24
CA ARG A 26 14.09 4.43 2.27
C ARG A 26 12.74 5.09 2.53
N PRO A 27 12.62 5.90 3.59
CA PRO A 27 11.39 6.61 3.83
C PRO A 27 11.09 7.41 2.56
N LEU A 28 9.88 7.27 2.03
CA LEU A 28 9.33 8.21 1.05
C LEU A 28 9.15 9.54 1.79
N ALA A 29 10.26 10.21 2.05
CA ALA A 29 10.33 11.47 2.77
C ALA A 29 10.00 12.58 1.79
N GLY A 30 9.04 13.42 2.15
CA GLY A 30 8.70 14.60 1.36
C GLY A 30 7.23 14.98 1.44
N LYS A 31 6.97 16.25 1.18
CA LYS A 31 5.60 16.73 0.98
C LYS A 31 5.10 16.22 -0.38
N PRO A 32 3.82 15.83 -0.51
CA PRO A 32 3.27 15.52 -1.82
C PRO A 32 3.48 16.72 -2.77
N LYS A 33 3.85 16.44 -4.02
CA LYS A 33 3.94 17.47 -5.06
C LYS A 33 2.59 18.18 -5.20
N THR A 34 2.61 19.48 -5.52
CA THR A 34 1.40 20.32 -5.66
C THR A 34 0.37 19.79 -6.67
N LYS A 35 0.82 18.98 -7.65
CA LYS A 35 -0.03 18.32 -8.64
C LYS A 35 0.32 16.84 -8.74
N GLY A 36 -0.69 15.99 -8.99
CA GLY A 36 -0.53 14.56 -9.25
C GLY A 36 -1.49 13.68 -8.46
N ALA A 37 -1.39 12.37 -8.68
CA ALA A 37 -2.31 11.38 -8.11
C ALA A 37 -2.39 11.44 -6.56
N SER A 38 -1.27 11.67 -5.86
CA SER A 38 -1.29 11.74 -4.39
C SER A 38 -2.13 12.88 -3.83
N ILE A 39 -2.06 14.08 -4.43
CA ILE A 39 -2.87 15.22 -3.97
C ILE A 39 -4.33 15.01 -4.34
N GLU A 40 -4.64 14.49 -5.53
CA GLU A 40 -6.03 14.25 -5.93
C GLU A 40 -6.69 13.17 -5.08
N VAL A 41 -5.98 12.08 -4.78
CA VAL A 41 -6.44 11.04 -3.86
C VAL A 41 -6.65 11.61 -2.47
N LEU A 42 -5.71 12.42 -1.96
CA LEU A 42 -5.83 13.03 -0.64
C LEU A 42 -7.00 14.03 -0.58
N ARG A 43 -7.18 14.86 -1.61
CA ARG A 43 -8.31 15.79 -1.73
C ARG A 43 -9.63 15.03 -1.72
N TYR A 44 -9.76 14.02 -2.57
CA TYR A 44 -10.95 13.16 -2.60
C TYR A 44 -11.22 12.56 -1.22
N LEU A 45 -10.23 11.94 -0.58
CA LEU A 45 -10.40 11.32 0.74
C LEU A 45 -10.70 12.31 1.86
N ARG A 46 -10.38 13.60 1.71
CA ARG A 46 -10.75 14.66 2.66
C ARG A 46 -12.18 15.14 2.49
N GLU A 47 -12.68 15.13 1.26
CA GLU A 47 -14.09 15.42 0.96
C GLU A 47 -15.02 14.30 1.43
N GLN A 48 -14.49 13.10 1.67
CA GLN A 48 -15.23 11.97 2.19
C GLN A 48 -15.11 11.87 3.71
N SER A 49 -16.25 11.73 4.41
CA SER A 49 -16.27 11.40 5.85
C SER A 49 -15.88 9.94 6.11
N ASP A 50 -16.19 9.05 5.17
CA ASP A 50 -16.10 7.61 5.32
C ASP A 50 -14.84 6.99 4.71
N PHE A 51 -14.59 5.76 5.10
CA PHE A 51 -13.59 4.88 4.51
C PHE A 51 -13.94 4.48 3.08
N LYS A 52 -12.98 4.60 2.15
CA LYS A 52 -13.13 4.24 0.72
C LYS A 52 -12.16 3.16 0.30
N MET A 53 -12.58 2.30 -0.63
CA MET A 53 -11.73 1.30 -1.26
C MET A 53 -10.87 1.90 -2.37
N ALA A 54 -9.70 1.32 -2.63
CA ALA A 54 -8.84 1.72 -3.75
C ALA A 54 -9.57 1.70 -5.11
N GLY A 55 -10.51 0.77 -5.32
CA GLY A 55 -11.32 0.71 -6.53
C GLY A 55 -12.29 1.88 -6.68
N GLU A 56 -12.88 2.37 -5.59
CA GLU A 56 -13.76 3.55 -5.59
C GLU A 56 -12.96 4.80 -5.88
N ILE A 57 -11.83 4.97 -5.18
CA ILE A 57 -10.91 6.08 -5.39
C ILE A 57 -10.46 6.13 -6.85
N ARG A 58 -10.10 4.98 -7.44
CA ARG A 58 -9.71 4.89 -8.86
C ARG A 58 -10.83 5.35 -9.80
N ARG A 59 -12.06 4.88 -9.57
CA ARG A 59 -13.22 5.25 -10.39
C ARG A 59 -13.50 6.75 -10.33
N THR A 60 -13.43 7.35 -9.15
CA THR A 60 -13.71 8.78 -8.99
C THR A 60 -12.58 9.68 -9.50
N THR A 61 -11.32 9.30 -9.27
CA THR A 61 -10.17 10.11 -9.70
C THR A 61 -9.78 9.91 -11.17
N GLY A 62 -10.28 8.85 -11.83
CA GLY A 62 -9.94 8.53 -13.23
C GLY A 62 -8.47 8.13 -13.45
N ARG A 63 -7.70 7.92 -12.38
CA ARG A 63 -6.26 7.59 -12.48
C ARG A 63 -6.03 6.10 -12.72
N SER A 64 -4.84 5.78 -13.23
CA SER A 64 -4.43 4.39 -13.43
C SER A 64 -4.29 3.64 -12.10
N HIS A 65 -4.46 2.32 -12.15
CA HIS A 65 -4.34 1.46 -10.96
C HIS A 65 -2.98 1.65 -10.26
N SER A 66 -1.88 1.61 -11.01
CA SER A 66 -0.53 1.78 -10.48
C SER A 66 -0.33 3.14 -9.81
N ALA A 67 -0.90 4.22 -10.39
CA ALA A 67 -0.82 5.55 -9.81
C ALA A 67 -1.55 5.62 -8.45
N ILE A 68 -2.74 5.01 -8.35
CA ILE A 68 -3.49 4.94 -7.09
C ILE A 68 -2.75 4.11 -6.05
N CYS A 69 -2.20 2.94 -6.41
CA CYS A 69 -1.46 2.11 -5.48
C CYS A 69 -0.22 2.82 -4.92
N TRP A 70 0.53 3.53 -5.78
CA TRP A 70 1.67 4.33 -5.34
C TRP A 70 1.25 5.52 -4.50
N ALA A 71 0.20 6.25 -4.89
CA ALA A 71 -0.33 7.38 -4.12
C ALA A 71 -0.75 6.95 -2.71
N LEU A 72 -1.53 5.87 -2.58
CA LEU A 72 -1.98 5.35 -1.29
C LEU A 72 -0.82 4.82 -0.44
N ARG A 73 0.17 4.16 -1.05
CA ARG A 73 1.39 3.73 -0.35
C ARG A 73 2.15 4.93 0.22
N PHE A 74 2.36 5.95 -0.61
CA PHE A 74 3.05 7.19 -0.24
C PHE A 74 2.32 7.92 0.90
N LEU A 75 1.02 8.16 0.74
CA LEU A 75 0.20 8.89 1.70
C LEU A 75 0.15 8.18 3.07
N ARG A 76 0.10 6.84 3.07
CA ARG A 76 0.16 6.06 4.32
C ARG A 76 1.50 6.23 5.02
N GLN A 77 2.58 6.23 4.24
CA GLN A 77 3.93 6.33 4.79
C GLN A 77 4.20 7.70 5.41
N ILE A 78 3.67 8.78 4.86
CA ILE A 78 3.75 10.12 5.45
C ILE A 78 2.67 10.39 6.51
N GLY A 79 1.83 9.40 6.84
CA GLY A 79 0.78 9.52 7.85
C GLY A 79 -0.40 10.42 7.45
N ALA A 80 -0.58 10.74 6.17
CA ALA A 80 -1.67 11.59 5.70
C ALA A 80 -3.02 10.85 5.57
N VAL A 81 -2.98 9.52 5.46
CA VAL A 81 -4.17 8.67 5.37
C VAL A 81 -4.06 7.50 6.32
N GLU A 82 -5.19 7.12 6.91
CA GLU A 82 -5.36 5.90 7.65
C GLU A 82 -5.76 4.76 6.70
N ALA A 83 -5.29 3.54 6.99
CA ALA A 83 -5.68 2.35 6.24
C ALA A 83 -6.05 1.21 7.19
N VAL A 84 -7.24 0.65 7.01
CA VAL A 84 -7.77 -0.45 7.82
C VAL A 84 -8.21 -1.62 6.93
N PRO A 85 -8.08 -2.87 7.38
CA PRO A 85 -8.62 -4.03 6.64
C PRO A 85 -10.14 -3.95 6.49
N ASP A 86 -10.67 -4.29 5.31
CA ASP A 86 -12.11 -4.47 5.08
C ASP A 86 -12.58 -5.79 5.70
N ARG A 87 -12.96 -5.75 6.98
CA ARG A 87 -13.46 -6.93 7.70
C ARG A 87 -14.85 -7.38 7.24
N ARG A 88 -15.59 -6.57 6.48
CA ARG A 88 -16.96 -6.90 6.05
C ARG A 88 -16.96 -7.79 4.81
N ARG A 89 -16.07 -7.52 3.85
CA ARG A 89 -16.01 -8.28 2.58
C ARG A 89 -14.87 -9.28 2.57
N ASN A 90 -13.64 -8.78 2.72
CA ASN A 90 -12.44 -9.59 2.71
C ASN A 90 -11.26 -8.79 3.32
N PRO A 91 -10.65 -9.28 4.41
CA PRO A 91 -9.61 -8.56 5.15
C PRO A 91 -8.32 -8.33 4.35
N ARG A 92 -8.15 -9.00 3.20
CA ARG A 92 -7.04 -8.74 2.26
C ARG A 92 -7.10 -7.33 1.68
N TYR A 93 -8.29 -6.76 1.51
CA TYR A 93 -8.45 -5.42 0.94
C TYR A 93 -8.40 -4.36 2.03
N LEU A 94 -7.84 -3.20 1.68
CA LEU A 94 -7.72 -2.06 2.57
C LEU A 94 -8.76 -1.00 2.23
N LEU A 95 -9.27 -0.39 3.28
CA LEU A 95 -10.09 0.80 3.26
C LEU A 95 -9.24 1.99 3.71
N TYR A 96 -9.45 3.14 3.09
CA TYR A 96 -8.63 4.32 3.27
C TYR A 96 -9.48 5.52 3.68
N ARG A 97 -8.95 6.33 4.58
CA ARG A 97 -9.56 7.60 5.02
C ARG A 97 -8.48 8.64 5.20
N ALA A 98 -8.77 9.91 4.92
CA ALA A 98 -7.83 10.99 5.25
C ALA A 98 -7.71 11.13 6.78
N ARG A 99 -6.49 11.32 7.30
CA ARG A 99 -6.34 11.77 8.68
C ARG A 99 -6.71 13.25 8.76
N ALA A 100 -7.40 13.63 9.83
CA ALA A 100 -7.55 15.04 10.18
C ALA A 100 -6.15 15.64 10.33
N GLN A 101 -5.84 16.71 9.59
CA GLN A 101 -4.62 17.46 9.85
C GLN A 101 -4.75 18.02 11.26
N GLN A 102 -3.94 17.55 12.19
CA GLN A 102 -3.71 18.30 13.42
C GLN A 102 -3.04 19.60 12.98
N ALA A 103 -3.76 20.71 13.18
CA ALA A 103 -3.30 22.06 12.89
C ALA A 103 -2.13 22.44 13.81
#